data_AF-A0AA37LI93-F1
#
_entry.id   AF-A0AA37LI93-F1
#
_cell.length_a   1.000
_cell.length_b   1.000
_cell.length_c   1.000
_cell.angle_alpha   90.00
_cell.angle_beta   90.00
_cell.angle_gamma   90.00
#
_symmetry.space_group_name_H-M   'P 1'
#
loop_
_entity.id
_entity.type
_entity.pdbx_description
1 polymer ?
#
loop_
_entity_poly.entity_id
_entity_poly.type
_entity_poly.pdbx_seq_one_letter_code
_entity_poly.pdbx_strand_id
1 'polypeptide(L)'
;MRLFTIVTTVFAVYVAAAAAASGSQTGIVNIMEAHQGECGTNGIAGGHCGEVFDQRDCTGSRVNLIQPDCSQACNKVTDKRVASLRVSGDGNAASTVTCYMYSDEGCNAEVRRSNPVSQSWQRQCLNVEGQTVRSWKCLKGC
;
A
#
# COMPACT_ATOMS: atom_id res chain seq x y z
N MET A 1 -34.57 57.41 -42.30
CA MET A 1 -35.21 56.08 -42.35
C MET A 1 -34.28 55.14 -43.10
N ARG A 2 -33.58 54.25 -42.39
CA ARG A 2 -32.63 53.30 -43.00
C ARG A 2 -33.12 51.88 -42.73
N LEU A 3 -33.21 51.12 -43.82
CA LEU A 3 -33.82 49.80 -43.91
C LEU A 3 -33.07 48.74 -43.09
N PHE A 4 -33.86 47.86 -42.49
CA PHE A 4 -33.44 46.66 -41.76
C PHE A 4 -33.00 45.56 -42.74
N THR A 5 -31.77 45.10 -42.61
CA THR A 5 -31.27 43.90 -43.31
C THR A 5 -31.54 42.67 -42.43
N ILE A 6 -32.47 41.82 -42.85
CA ILE A 6 -32.77 40.53 -42.23
C ILE A 6 -31.73 39.52 -42.74
N VAL A 7 -30.92 38.97 -41.83
CA VAL A 7 -30.03 37.84 -42.14
C VAL A 7 -30.62 36.60 -41.50
N THR A 8 -31.29 35.79 -42.30
CA THR A 8 -31.78 34.46 -41.96
C THR A 8 -30.63 33.46 -41.98
N THR A 9 -30.14 33.06 -40.80
CA THR A 9 -29.17 31.97 -40.68
C THR A 9 -29.91 30.62 -40.67
N VAL A 10 -29.77 29.89 -41.76
CA VAL A 10 -30.29 28.53 -41.92
C VAL A 10 -29.42 27.58 -41.08
N PHE A 11 -29.99 27.00 -40.03
CA PHE A 11 -29.36 25.93 -39.26
C PHE A 11 -29.37 24.64 -40.10
N ALA A 12 -28.24 24.29 -40.70
CA ALA A 12 -28.01 22.98 -41.27
C ALA A 12 -27.63 22.01 -40.13
N VAL A 13 -28.57 21.14 -39.74
CA VAL A 13 -28.32 20.04 -38.81
C VAL A 13 -27.66 18.91 -39.59
N TYR A 14 -26.34 18.79 -39.46
CA TYR A 14 -25.59 17.65 -39.98
C TYR A 14 -25.82 16.46 -39.06
N VAL A 15 -26.61 15.49 -39.52
CA VAL A 15 -26.70 14.17 -38.90
C VAL A 15 -25.45 13.40 -39.32
N ALA A 16 -24.38 13.51 -38.54
CA ALA A 16 -23.24 12.63 -38.67
C ALA A 16 -23.61 11.28 -38.07
N ALA A 17 -23.79 10.29 -38.94
CA ALA A 17 -23.92 8.89 -38.56
C ALA A 17 -22.65 8.47 -37.78
N ALA A 18 -22.84 8.06 -36.52
CA ALA A 18 -21.81 7.39 -35.75
C ALA A 18 -21.53 6.04 -36.40
N ALA A 19 -20.54 5.99 -37.29
CA ALA A 19 -19.87 4.74 -37.63
C ALA A 19 -19.19 4.26 -36.34
N ALA A 20 -19.77 3.24 -35.72
CA ALA A 20 -19.13 2.46 -34.68
C ALA A 20 -17.90 1.78 -35.31
N ALA A 21 -16.79 2.52 -35.34
CA ALA A 21 -15.48 1.92 -35.48
C ALA A 21 -15.28 1.11 -34.21
N SER A 22 -15.43 -0.21 -34.33
CA SER A 22 -14.90 -1.22 -33.44
C SER A 22 -13.37 -1.15 -33.45
N GLY A 23 -12.83 -0.01 -33.03
CA GLY A 23 -11.48 0.07 -32.51
C GLY A 23 -11.54 -0.59 -31.15
N SER A 24 -11.07 -1.82 -31.08
CA SER A 24 -10.64 -2.44 -29.84
C SER A 24 -9.69 -1.45 -29.17
N GLN A 25 -10.23 -0.59 -28.29
CA GLN A 25 -9.49 -0.05 -27.19
C GLN A 25 -9.15 -1.29 -26.37
N THR A 26 -8.03 -1.89 -26.73
CA THR A 26 -7.10 -2.50 -25.78
C THR A 26 -6.82 -1.41 -24.78
N GLY A 27 -7.80 -1.20 -23.89
CA GLY A 27 -7.66 -0.40 -22.70
C GLY A 27 -6.39 -0.92 -22.09
N ILE A 28 -5.45 0.00 -21.93
CA ILE A 28 -4.21 -0.22 -21.21
C ILE A 28 -4.67 -0.82 -19.90
N VAL A 29 -4.66 -2.16 -19.83
CA VAL A 29 -4.62 -2.87 -18.58
C VAL A 29 -3.28 -2.42 -18.07
N ASN A 30 -3.31 -1.35 -17.28
CA ASN A 30 -2.27 -1.05 -16.34
C ASN A 30 -2.36 -2.24 -15.37
N ILE A 31 -1.85 -3.38 -15.82
CA ILE A 31 -1.37 -4.43 -14.96
C ILE A 31 -0.26 -3.68 -14.26
N MET A 32 -0.64 -2.98 -13.17
CA MET A 32 0.27 -2.76 -12.08
C MET A 32 0.76 -4.16 -11.80
N GLU A 33 1.91 -4.51 -12.36
CA GLU A 33 2.70 -5.62 -11.88
C GLU A 33 2.73 -5.39 -10.39
N ALA A 34 1.94 -6.17 -9.65
CA ALA A 34 1.95 -6.12 -8.22
C ALA A 34 3.38 -6.52 -7.89
N HIS A 35 4.26 -5.54 -7.60
CA HIS A 35 5.65 -5.79 -7.31
C HIS A 35 5.67 -6.84 -6.19
N GLN A 36 5.89 -8.09 -6.59
CA GLN A 36 5.74 -9.23 -5.72
C GLN A 36 6.93 -9.16 -4.78
N GLY A 37 6.67 -8.92 -3.49
CA GLY A 37 7.73 -8.74 -2.51
C GLY A 37 8.15 -7.29 -2.24
N GLU A 38 7.51 -6.28 -2.85
CA GLU A 38 7.75 -4.88 -2.50
C GLU A 38 6.45 -4.12 -2.17
N CYS A 39 6.59 -3.12 -1.32
CA CYS A 39 5.66 -2.02 -1.19
C CYS A 39 5.92 -1.01 -2.31
N GLY A 40 4.87 -0.37 -2.83
CA GLY A 40 4.99 0.67 -3.84
C GLY A 40 5.88 1.84 -3.39
N THR A 41 6.01 2.88 -4.22
CA THR A 41 7.05 3.93 -4.16
C THR A 41 7.22 4.65 -2.80
N ASN A 42 6.24 4.55 -1.89
CA ASN A 42 6.28 5.15 -0.54
C ASN A 42 6.46 4.14 0.60
N GLY A 43 6.74 2.88 0.28
CA GLY A 43 7.12 1.83 1.22
C GLY A 43 8.21 2.29 2.17
N ILE A 44 8.20 1.75 3.38
CA ILE A 44 9.02 2.24 4.47
C ILE A 44 10.47 1.80 4.26
N ALA A 45 11.22 2.70 3.64
CA ALA A 45 12.57 2.51 3.09
C ALA A 45 12.64 1.50 1.93
N GLY A 46 13.01 2.00 0.74
CA GLY A 46 13.48 1.17 -0.37
C GLY A 46 12.51 0.08 -0.87
N GLY A 47 11.20 0.26 -0.76
CA GLY A 47 10.21 -0.75 -1.19
C GLY A 47 9.84 -1.79 -0.13
N HIS A 48 10.24 -1.63 1.13
CA HIS A 48 9.80 -2.51 2.22
C HIS A 48 8.44 -2.11 2.81
N CYS A 49 7.73 -3.05 3.42
CA CYS A 49 6.40 -2.82 4.00
C CYS A 49 6.40 -2.71 5.53
N GLY A 50 7.53 -3.02 6.16
CA GLY A 50 7.70 -2.84 7.59
C GLY A 50 9.11 -2.44 7.97
N GLU A 51 9.23 -1.71 9.06
CA GLU A 51 10.50 -1.39 9.71
C GLU A 51 10.39 -1.66 11.19
N VAL A 52 11.46 -2.18 11.77
CA VAL A 52 11.53 -2.54 13.18
C VAL A 52 12.52 -1.62 13.88
N PHE A 53 12.15 -1.15 15.08
CA PHE A 53 12.91 -0.17 15.84
C PHE A 53 13.18 -0.63 17.27
N ASP A 54 14.32 -0.20 17.80
CA ASP A 54 14.77 -0.49 19.17
C ASP A 54 14.13 0.39 20.24
N GLN A 55 13.54 1.52 19.84
CA GLN A 55 12.79 2.43 20.70
C GLN A 55 11.31 2.44 20.35
N ARG A 56 10.51 3.06 21.22
CA ARG A 56 9.08 3.28 20.99
C ARG A 56 8.86 4.36 19.93
N ASP A 57 7.62 4.45 19.47
CA ASP A 57 7.12 5.46 18.55
C ASP A 57 7.85 5.45 17.19
N CYS A 58 8.42 4.30 16.83
CA CYS A 58 9.16 4.09 15.60
C CYS A 58 10.33 5.08 15.46
N THR A 59 11.00 5.32 16.59
CA THR A 59 12.19 6.16 16.73
C THR A 59 13.42 5.30 17.02
N GLY A 60 14.60 5.95 17.17
CA GLY A 60 15.83 5.25 17.47
C GLY A 60 16.44 4.55 16.25
N SER A 61 17.19 3.48 16.50
CA SER A 61 17.87 2.74 15.45
C SER A 61 16.93 1.73 14.80
N ARG A 62 16.89 1.75 13.47
CA ARG A 62 16.25 0.68 12.71
C ARG A 62 17.06 -0.61 12.88
N VAL A 63 16.38 -1.67 13.30
CA VAL A 63 17.00 -2.99 13.54
C VAL A 63 16.72 -3.96 12.40
N ASN A 64 15.60 -3.80 11.67
CA ASN A 64 15.29 -4.63 10.51
C ASN A 64 14.33 -3.95 9.53
N LEU A 65 14.30 -4.45 8.30
CA LEU A 65 13.35 -4.14 7.23
C LEU A 65 12.55 -5.40 6.90
N ILE A 66 11.25 -5.25 6.69
CA ILE A 66 10.35 -6.37 6.46
C ILE A 66 9.83 -6.26 5.03
N GLN A 67 10.19 -7.25 4.21
CA GLN A 67 9.54 -7.45 2.94
C GLN A 67 8.13 -7.99 3.15
N PRO A 68 7.15 -7.55 2.36
CA PRO A 68 5.84 -8.19 2.36
C PRO A 68 5.96 -9.62 1.84
N ASP A 69 5.46 -10.58 2.60
CA ASP A 69 5.52 -11.98 2.21
C ASP A 69 4.24 -12.72 2.62
N CYS A 70 3.77 -13.64 1.77
CA CYS A 70 2.69 -14.56 2.10
C CYS A 70 3.17 -15.90 2.68
N SER A 71 4.47 -16.16 2.69
CA SER A 71 5.06 -17.35 3.31
C SER A 71 4.84 -17.41 4.83
N GLN A 72 4.39 -16.31 5.44
CA GLN A 72 4.26 -16.13 6.88
C GLN A 72 5.59 -16.27 7.64
N ALA A 73 6.72 -15.98 6.98
CA ALA A 73 8.05 -16.06 7.58
C ALA A 73 8.11 -15.33 8.93
N CYS A 74 8.49 -16.09 9.96
CA CYS A 74 8.68 -15.59 11.32
C CYS A 74 10.09 -15.05 11.49
N ASN A 75 10.22 -13.74 11.74
CA ASN A 75 11.49 -13.09 11.99
C ASN A 75 11.77 -13.08 13.49
N LYS A 76 12.90 -13.65 13.89
CA LYS A 76 13.33 -13.69 15.30
C LYS A 76 14.10 -12.44 15.66
N VAL A 77 13.88 -11.94 16.87
CA VAL A 77 14.77 -10.97 17.51
C VAL A 77 16.10 -11.70 17.76
N THR A 78 17.20 -11.14 17.24
CA THR A 78 18.54 -11.65 17.55
C THR A 78 19.14 -10.86 18.71
N ASP A 79 19.89 -9.79 18.42
CA ASP A 79 20.76 -9.14 19.40
C ASP A 79 20.22 -7.78 19.86
N LYS A 80 19.37 -7.16 19.05
CA LYS A 80 18.83 -5.82 19.31
C LYS A 80 17.41 -5.93 19.82
N ARG A 81 17.13 -5.24 20.94
CA ARG A 81 15.78 -5.09 21.46
C ARG A 81 14.85 -4.57 20.36
N VAL A 82 13.63 -5.08 20.35
CA VAL A 82 12.54 -4.56 19.53
C VAL A 82 11.50 -3.93 20.45
N ALA A 83 11.12 -2.69 20.16
CA ALA A 83 10.14 -1.94 20.94
C ALA A 83 8.98 -1.39 20.09
N SER A 84 9.20 -1.13 18.81
CA SER A 84 8.14 -0.72 17.91
C SER A 84 8.35 -1.21 16.48
N LEU A 85 7.26 -1.21 15.71
CA LEU A 85 7.21 -1.63 14.32
C LEU A 85 6.40 -0.61 13.50
N ARG A 86 6.98 -0.10 12.42
CA ARG A 86 6.30 0.78 11.45
C ARG A 86 5.80 -0.07 10.29
N VAL A 87 4.55 0.10 9.88
CA VAL A 87 3.89 -0.64 8.79
C VAL A 87 3.36 0.32 7.75
N SER A 88 3.48 -0.05 6.47
CA SER A 88 2.86 0.66 5.36
C SER A 88 2.30 -0.31 4.33
N GLY A 89 1.28 0.13 3.59
CA GLY A 89 0.69 -0.63 2.51
C GLY A 89 1.53 -0.56 1.24
N ASP A 90 1.17 -1.39 0.27
CA ASP A 90 1.85 -1.46 -1.01
C ASP A 90 1.28 -0.51 -2.08
N GLY A 91 0.18 0.19 -1.76
CA GLY A 91 -0.55 1.05 -2.68
C GLY A 91 -1.67 0.34 -3.45
N ASN A 92 -1.86 -0.97 -3.25
CA ASN A 92 -2.92 -1.73 -3.89
C ASN A 92 -4.16 -1.77 -2.98
N ALA A 93 -5.27 -1.18 -3.40
CA ALA A 93 -6.50 -1.18 -2.59
C ALA A 93 -7.09 -2.59 -2.35
N ALA A 94 -6.77 -3.56 -3.19
CA ALA A 94 -7.22 -4.96 -3.07
C ALA A 94 -6.28 -5.83 -2.21
N SER A 95 -5.15 -5.29 -1.75
CA SER A 95 -4.18 -5.98 -0.90
C SER A 95 -3.92 -5.15 0.36
N THR A 96 -3.75 -5.80 1.50
CA THR A 96 -3.40 -5.11 2.73
C THR A 96 -2.17 -5.73 3.34
N VAL A 97 -1.34 -4.91 3.97
CA VAL A 97 -0.23 -5.35 4.80
C VAL A 97 -0.69 -5.34 6.26
N THR A 98 -0.51 -6.46 6.94
CA THR A 98 -0.75 -6.56 8.38
C THR A 98 0.50 -7.14 9.05
N CYS A 99 0.99 -6.47 10.10
CA CYS A 99 2.15 -6.92 10.85
C CYS A 99 1.79 -7.29 12.28
N TYR A 100 2.53 -8.25 12.80
CA TYR A 100 2.30 -8.93 14.06
C TYR A 100 3.60 -8.98 14.85
N MET A 101 3.50 -8.79 16.15
CA MET A 101 4.62 -8.90 17.08
C MET A 101 4.24 -9.94 18.14
N TYR A 102 5.22 -10.76 18.54
CA TYR A 102 5.02 -11.91 19.42
C TYR A 102 6.00 -11.90 20.58
N SER A 103 5.58 -12.48 21.71
CA SER A 103 6.43 -12.65 22.89
C SER A 103 7.29 -13.91 22.86
N ASP A 104 7.00 -14.86 21.97
CA ASP A 104 7.82 -16.04 21.70
C ASP A 104 8.63 -15.88 20.41
N GLU A 105 9.57 -16.80 20.17
CA GLU A 105 10.45 -16.79 18.99
C GLU A 105 9.84 -17.49 17.76
N GLY A 106 8.70 -18.17 17.93
CA GLY A 106 8.05 -18.96 16.88
C GLY A 106 6.83 -18.30 16.26
N CYS A 107 6.55 -17.03 16.57
CA CYS A 107 5.37 -16.29 16.12
C CYS A 107 4.02 -16.95 16.50
N ASN A 108 3.88 -17.42 17.75
CA ASN A 108 2.68 -18.12 18.23
C ASN A 108 1.90 -17.33 19.30
N ALA A 109 2.59 -16.53 20.12
CA ALA A 109 2.03 -15.77 21.24
C ALA A 109 1.97 -14.27 20.87
N GLU A 110 0.91 -13.88 20.15
CA GLU A 110 0.73 -12.50 19.67
C GLU A 110 0.61 -11.54 20.86
N VAL A 111 1.38 -10.45 20.82
CA VAL A 111 1.29 -9.35 21.79
C VAL A 111 0.77 -8.07 21.17
N ARG A 112 0.91 -7.93 19.85
CA ARG A 112 0.44 -6.76 19.11
C ARG A 112 0.23 -7.08 17.63
N ARG A 113 -0.73 -6.39 17.03
CA ARG A 113 -1.04 -6.45 15.59
C ARG A 113 -1.40 -5.06 15.07
N SER A 114 -1.04 -4.79 13.81
CA SER A 114 -1.43 -3.58 13.10
C SER A 114 -2.87 -3.69 12.61
N ASN A 115 -3.47 -2.54 12.27
CA ASN A 115 -4.60 -2.59 11.35
C ASN A 115 -4.09 -2.96 9.95
N PRO A 116 -4.95 -3.51 9.07
CA PRO A 116 -4.60 -3.72 7.68
C PRO A 116 -4.34 -2.37 6.98
N VAL A 117 -3.19 -2.24 6.30
CA VAL A 117 -2.80 -1.02 5.58
C VAL A 117 -2.67 -1.33 4.09
N SER A 118 -3.49 -0.70 3.24
CA SER A 118 -3.40 -0.87 1.77
C SER A 118 -2.59 0.23 1.10
N GLN A 119 -2.73 1.47 1.57
CA GLN A 119 -2.12 2.63 0.92
C GLN A 119 -0.66 2.82 1.36
N SER A 120 0.24 3.05 0.42
CA SER A 120 1.68 3.25 0.70
C SER A 120 2.01 4.58 1.39
N TRP A 121 1.10 5.55 1.35
CA TRP A 121 1.22 6.79 2.12
C TRP A 121 0.63 6.67 3.54
N GLN A 122 -0.21 5.65 3.78
CA GLN A 122 -0.69 5.36 5.13
C GLN A 122 0.39 4.58 5.89
N ARG A 123 0.67 5.04 7.11
CA ARG A 123 1.68 4.44 7.97
C ARG A 123 1.12 4.29 9.37
N GLN A 124 1.36 3.13 9.95
CA GLN A 124 1.03 2.87 11.35
C GLN A 124 2.32 2.56 12.11
N CYS A 125 2.49 3.17 13.27
CA CYS A 125 3.47 2.74 14.24
C CYS A 125 2.79 1.88 15.31
N LEU A 126 3.36 0.71 15.57
CA LEU A 126 2.93 -0.21 16.62
C LEU A 126 3.92 -0.13 17.76
N ASN A 127 3.44 0.25 18.92
CA ASN A 127 4.18 0.14 20.16
C ASN A 127 3.78 -1.14 20.91
N VAL A 128 4.75 -1.73 21.60
CA VAL A 128 4.51 -2.79 22.58
C VAL A 128 4.83 -2.25 23.97
N GLU A 129 3.84 -2.27 24.84
CA GLU A 129 3.96 -1.80 26.22
C GLU A 129 3.94 -2.98 27.18
N GLY A 130 4.86 -2.97 28.15
CA GLY A 130 4.91 -3.98 29.22
C GLY A 130 5.26 -5.40 28.78
N GLN A 131 5.51 -5.66 27.50
CA GLN A 131 5.87 -6.99 26.99
C GLN A 131 7.16 -6.96 26.19
N THR A 132 7.92 -8.06 26.25
CA THR A 132 9.14 -8.24 25.43
C THR A 132 8.74 -8.88 24.12
N VAL A 133 9.12 -8.24 23.01
CA VAL A 133 8.97 -8.82 21.67
C VAL A 133 10.15 -9.75 21.42
N ARG A 134 9.87 -10.95 20.92
CA ARG A 134 10.88 -11.95 20.54
C ARG A 134 10.79 -12.37 19.07
N SER A 135 9.66 -12.15 18.42
CA SER A 135 9.55 -12.33 16.98
C SER A 135 8.46 -11.45 16.36
N TRP A 136 8.46 -11.34 15.04
CA TRP A 136 7.46 -10.61 14.27
C TRP A 136 7.29 -11.21 12.87
N LYS A 137 6.14 -10.94 12.25
CA LYS A 137 5.90 -11.21 10.82
C LYS A 137 4.99 -10.16 10.21
N CYS A 138 5.08 -9.96 8.91
CA CYS A 138 4.17 -9.13 8.14
C CYS A 138 3.60 -9.95 6.98
N LEU A 139 2.29 -9.87 6.79
CA LEU A 139 1.53 -10.56 5.75
C LEU A 139 1.01 -9.52 4.75
N LYS A 140 1.00 -9.87 3.45
CA LYS A 140 0.51 -9.01 2.37
C LYS A 140 -0.44 -9.77 1.46
N GLY A 141 -1.73 -9.41 1.43
CA GLY A 141 -2.66 -9.99 0.44
C GLY A 141 -2.88 -11.50 0.61
N CYS A 142 -2.69 -11.97 1.84
CA CYS A 142 -3.03 -13.28 2.36
C CYS A 142 -3.99 -13.05 3.55
#